data_AF-A0A852KQC7-F1
#
_entry.id   AF-A0A852KQC7-F1
#
_cell.length_a   1.000
_cell.length_b   1.000
_cell.length_c   1.000
_cell.angle_alpha   90.00
_cell.angle_beta   90.00
_cell.angle_gamma   90.00
#
_symmetry.space_group_name_H-M   'P 1'
#
loop_
_entity.id
_entity.type
_entity.pdbx_description
1 polymer ?
#
loop_
_entity_poly.entity_id
_entity_poly.type
_entity_poly.pdbx_seq_one_letter_code
_entity_poly.pdbx_strand_id
1 'polypeptide(L)'
;MLRAFSHTNGRCAFHHPKCWHHRKSVLAIRREDVNAWERRAPLAPKHVKELTQKGYKVLVQPSNRRAIHEKDYIKAGGIIQEDISEAALILGVKRPPEDKLIPKKNYAFFSHTIKAQEANMSLLDEILRQEIRLFDYEKMVDHKGMRVVAFGKWAGVAGMINILHGLGLRFLALGHHTPFMHIGMAHNYRNSSQAVQAVRDAGYEISLGLMPKSVGPLTFVFTGTGNVSKGAQEMFNALPCEFVEPHELKEVSRSGDLRKVYGTVLSRHHHLVRKHDGLYDPADYDRHPELYTSRFNTDIAPYTTCLINGIYWEQHTPRLLSRQDVQKLLVPVRSAANATEGCPELPHRLLAICDISADTGGSIEFMTECTTIDNPFCMYDADQHIIHDSVEGSGILMCSIDNLPAQLPIEATEYFGDMLFPYIEEMLLSEGSEPLESQNYSSVVRDAVIASNGSLTPKYEYIQKLRESREYAQSLKMGDKKKVLLLGSGYVSGPVLEYLTRDSNVDITVASVMKEQLEQLSRKYNNITSIHVDVVKHEEQLSSLVKKHNLVISLLPYSVHPLVAKKCIDNKVNLVTASYLTPAMKELQE
;
A
#
# COMPACT_ATOMS: atom_id res chain seq x y z
N MET A 1 3.74 -44.42 75.73
CA MET A 1 3.72 -43.12 76.46
C MET A 1 3.12 -42.08 75.52
N LEU A 2 1.86 -41.66 75.75
CA LEU A 2 1.49 -40.31 76.24
C LEU A 2 1.81 -39.22 75.19
N ARG A 3 0.88 -38.42 74.61
CA ARG A 3 -0.37 -37.80 75.11
C ARG A 3 -1.29 -37.36 73.94
N ALA A 4 -2.55 -37.11 74.28
CA ALA A 4 -3.65 -36.61 73.45
C ALA A 4 -3.97 -35.10 73.70
N PHE A 5 -4.96 -34.60 72.92
CA PHE A 5 -5.74 -33.33 72.96
C PHE A 5 -5.21 -32.15 72.11
N SER A 6 -6.02 -31.36 71.39
CA SER A 6 -7.46 -31.06 71.49
C SER A 6 -8.11 -30.61 70.15
N HIS A 7 -9.44 -30.75 70.09
CA HIS A 7 -10.36 -30.16 69.10
C HIS A 7 -10.64 -28.67 69.36
N THR A 8 -10.92 -27.90 68.30
CA THR A 8 -11.99 -26.87 68.29
C THR A 8 -12.69 -26.81 66.94
N ASN A 9 -14.03 -26.77 66.99
CA ASN A 9 -14.98 -26.62 65.89
C ASN A 9 -15.02 -25.17 65.37
N GLY A 10 -15.18 -25.00 64.05
CA GLY A 10 -15.54 -23.72 63.42
C GLY A 10 -16.25 -23.95 62.09
N ARG A 11 -17.50 -23.48 62.00
CA ARG A 11 -18.47 -23.70 60.92
C ARG A 11 -17.94 -23.39 59.51
N CYS A 12 -18.01 -24.37 58.60
CA CYS A 12 -17.82 -24.12 57.18
C CYS A 12 -19.13 -23.61 56.57
N ALA A 13 -19.24 -22.30 56.40
CA ALA A 13 -20.29 -21.69 55.60
C ALA A 13 -20.02 -22.01 54.13
N PHE A 14 -20.89 -22.85 53.54
CA PHE A 14 -20.94 -23.04 52.09
C PHE A 14 -21.20 -21.69 51.42
N HIS A 15 -20.13 -21.05 50.95
CA HIS A 15 -20.23 -19.99 49.95
C HIS A 15 -20.58 -20.66 48.63
N HIS A 16 -21.84 -20.60 48.24
CA HIS A 16 -22.21 -20.74 46.84
C HIS A 16 -21.38 -19.73 46.04
N PRO A 17 -20.64 -20.15 45.00
CA PRO A 17 -20.08 -19.17 44.08
C PRO A 17 -21.27 -18.46 43.44
N LYS A 18 -21.31 -17.13 43.61
CA LYS A 18 -22.25 -16.27 42.91
C LYS A 18 -22.12 -16.59 41.42
N CYS A 19 -23.16 -17.22 40.88
CA CYS A 19 -23.32 -17.46 39.45
C CYS A 19 -23.55 -16.09 38.82
N TRP A 20 -22.47 -15.40 38.45
CA TRP A 20 -22.55 -14.28 37.54
C TRP A 20 -23.01 -14.87 36.21
N HIS A 21 -24.25 -14.59 35.82
CA HIS A 21 -24.69 -14.79 34.45
C HIS A 21 -23.87 -13.87 33.54
N HIS A 22 -22.68 -14.31 33.15
CA HIS A 22 -21.96 -13.71 32.04
C HIS A 22 -22.88 -13.82 30.82
N ARG A 23 -23.46 -12.70 30.38
CA ARG A 23 -23.84 -12.56 28.98
C ARG A 23 -22.56 -12.85 28.20
N LYS A 24 -22.45 -14.05 27.61
CA LYS A 24 -21.27 -14.46 26.85
C LYS A 24 -21.08 -13.44 25.73
N SER A 25 -19.95 -12.73 25.76
CA SER A 25 -19.62 -11.65 24.83
C SER A 25 -19.80 -12.09 23.38
N VAL A 26 -20.26 -11.17 22.54
CA VAL A 26 -20.59 -11.44 21.14
C VAL A 26 -19.48 -10.91 20.24
N LEU A 27 -18.97 -11.76 19.35
CA LEU A 27 -18.01 -11.40 18.31
C LEU A 27 -18.72 -11.34 16.96
N ALA A 28 -18.37 -10.37 16.11
CA ALA A 28 -18.81 -10.33 14.73
C ALA A 28 -17.64 -10.39 13.75
N ILE A 29 -17.76 -11.26 12.75
CA ILE A 29 -16.95 -11.24 11.53
C ILE A 29 -17.72 -10.44 10.49
N ARG A 30 -17.26 -9.22 10.20
CA ARG A 30 -17.91 -8.38 9.18
C ARG A 30 -17.68 -8.92 7.77
N ARG A 31 -18.43 -8.41 6.80
CA ARG A 31 -18.12 -8.61 5.38
C ARG A 31 -17.10 -7.57 4.90
N GLU A 32 -16.21 -7.99 4.02
CA GLU A 32 -15.25 -7.09 3.35
C GLU A 32 -15.91 -6.42 2.14
N ASP A 33 -15.74 -5.10 2.04
CA ASP A 33 -16.36 -4.26 1.02
C ASP A 33 -15.40 -3.26 0.37
N VAL A 34 -14.10 -3.29 0.71
CA VAL A 34 -13.09 -2.35 0.20
C VAL A 34 -12.85 -2.45 -1.31
N ASN A 35 -12.82 -3.67 -1.87
CA ASN A 35 -12.69 -3.93 -3.30
C ASN A 35 -13.16 -5.35 -3.64
N ALA A 36 -13.16 -5.70 -4.93
CA ALA A 36 -13.61 -7.01 -5.41
C ALA A 36 -12.68 -8.17 -5.02
N TRP A 37 -11.38 -7.90 -4.88
CA TRP A 37 -10.34 -8.88 -4.60
C TRP A 37 -10.24 -9.28 -3.13
N GLU A 38 -10.70 -8.43 -2.20
CA GLU A 38 -10.72 -8.73 -0.78
C GLU A 38 -11.81 -9.75 -0.45
N ARG A 39 -11.43 -11.02 -0.58
CA ARG A 39 -12.28 -12.21 -0.33
C ARG A 39 -11.89 -12.95 0.96
N ARG A 40 -10.88 -12.47 1.68
CA ARG A 40 -10.42 -13.06 2.94
C ARG A 40 -11.41 -12.77 4.08
N ALA A 41 -11.16 -13.40 5.21
CA ALA A 41 -11.79 -13.08 6.48
C ALA A 41 -10.72 -13.04 7.59
N PRO A 42 -10.97 -12.37 8.72
CA PRO A 42 -10.04 -12.37 9.86
C PRO A 42 -9.96 -13.74 10.56
N LEU A 43 -11.02 -14.55 10.47
CA LEU A 43 -11.11 -15.88 11.12
C LEU A 43 -11.73 -16.91 10.16
N ALA A 44 -11.04 -18.03 9.99
CA ALA A 44 -11.56 -19.25 9.35
C ALA A 44 -12.57 -20.03 10.24
N PRO A 45 -13.37 -20.95 9.67
CA PRO A 45 -14.32 -21.79 10.42
C PRO A 45 -13.74 -22.55 11.61
N LYS A 46 -12.48 -23.01 11.53
CA LYS A 46 -11.81 -23.68 12.67
C LYS A 46 -11.74 -22.80 13.92
N HIS A 47 -11.45 -21.51 13.76
CA HIS A 47 -11.40 -20.54 14.84
C HIS A 47 -12.80 -20.25 15.39
N VAL A 48 -13.79 -20.13 14.50
CA VAL A 48 -15.19 -19.94 14.90
C VAL A 48 -15.68 -21.12 15.72
N LYS A 49 -15.33 -22.35 15.33
CA LYS A 49 -15.64 -23.57 16.08
C LYS A 49 -15.04 -23.55 17.47
N GLU A 50 -13.80 -23.10 17.61
CA GLU A 50 -13.17 -23.01 18.93
C GLU A 50 -13.84 -21.94 19.81
N LEU A 51 -14.17 -20.78 19.26
CA LEU A 51 -14.88 -19.72 20.01
C LEU A 51 -16.28 -20.18 20.46
N THR A 52 -17.03 -20.86 19.59
CA THR A 52 -18.37 -21.35 19.91
C THR A 52 -18.32 -22.48 20.94
N GLN A 53 -17.29 -23.33 20.90
CA GLN A 53 -17.03 -24.34 21.94
C GLN A 53 -16.66 -23.73 23.30
N LYS A 54 -15.91 -22.61 23.31
CA LYS A 54 -15.70 -21.79 24.53
C LYS A 54 -16.98 -21.09 24.99
N GLY A 55 -18.02 -21.09 24.15
CA GLY A 55 -19.34 -20.59 24.47
C GLY A 55 -19.60 -19.15 24.04
N TYR A 56 -18.70 -18.54 23.28
CA TYR A 56 -18.92 -17.21 22.70
C TYR A 56 -19.93 -17.27 21.56
N LYS A 57 -20.75 -16.22 21.43
CA LYS A 57 -21.63 -16.07 20.26
C LYS A 57 -20.82 -15.43 19.14
N VAL A 58 -20.77 -16.09 17.97
CA VAL A 58 -20.05 -15.57 16.80
C VAL A 58 -21.05 -15.26 15.69
N LEU A 59 -21.26 -13.98 15.41
CA LEU A 59 -22.00 -13.50 14.26
C LEU A 59 -21.09 -13.44 13.03
N VAL A 60 -21.64 -13.77 11.88
CA VAL A 60 -20.96 -13.65 10.59
C VAL A 60 -21.88 -12.92 9.64
N GLN A 61 -21.46 -11.75 9.15
CA GLN A 61 -22.25 -11.05 8.15
C GLN A 61 -22.30 -11.85 6.84
N PRO A 62 -23.49 -11.96 6.20
CA PRO A 62 -23.63 -12.53 4.87
C PRO A 62 -22.70 -11.84 3.87
N SER A 63 -22.07 -12.62 3.00
CA SER A 63 -21.22 -12.10 1.93
C SER A 63 -21.06 -13.12 0.80
N ASN A 64 -21.43 -12.72 -0.42
CA ASN A 64 -21.18 -13.49 -1.64
C ASN A 64 -19.74 -13.33 -2.15
N ARG A 65 -18.96 -12.41 -1.57
CA ARG A 65 -17.57 -12.15 -1.96
C ARG A 65 -16.58 -13.02 -1.18
N ARG A 66 -16.88 -13.33 0.08
CA ARG A 66 -16.00 -14.11 0.96
C ARG A 66 -15.70 -15.48 0.33
N ALA A 67 -14.43 -15.86 0.28
CA ALA A 67 -14.00 -17.10 -0.35
C ALA A 67 -14.48 -18.35 0.41
N ILE A 68 -14.55 -18.26 1.74
CA ILE A 68 -15.10 -19.31 2.59
C ILE A 68 -16.62 -19.14 2.66
N HIS A 69 -17.34 -20.17 2.24
CA HIS A 69 -18.79 -20.18 2.13
C HIS A 69 -19.46 -20.16 3.53
N GLU A 70 -20.60 -19.48 3.66
CA GLU A 70 -21.34 -19.35 4.92
C GLU A 70 -21.71 -20.69 5.58
N LYS A 71 -22.07 -21.70 4.78
CA LYS A 71 -22.31 -23.09 5.24
C LYS A 71 -21.19 -23.63 6.12
N ASP A 72 -19.93 -23.27 5.88
CA ASP A 72 -18.82 -23.76 6.69
C ASP A 72 -18.72 -23.00 8.03
N TYR A 73 -19.10 -21.72 8.05
CA TYR A 73 -19.28 -20.97 9.29
C TYR A 73 -20.45 -21.50 10.13
N ILE A 74 -21.58 -21.85 9.49
CA ILE A 74 -22.74 -22.45 10.16
C ILE A 74 -22.35 -23.79 10.82
N LYS A 75 -21.65 -24.67 10.08
CA LYS A 75 -21.15 -25.94 10.63
C LYS A 75 -20.19 -25.74 11.81
N ALA A 76 -19.47 -24.62 11.84
CA ALA A 76 -18.60 -24.24 12.94
C ALA A 76 -19.35 -23.59 14.13
N GLY A 77 -20.68 -23.47 14.07
CA GLY A 77 -21.51 -22.86 15.12
C GLY A 77 -21.64 -21.34 14.99
N GLY A 78 -21.14 -20.74 13.91
CA GLY A 78 -21.36 -19.32 13.60
C GLY A 78 -22.80 -19.05 13.18
N ILE A 79 -23.30 -17.85 13.49
CA ILE A 79 -24.65 -17.41 13.18
C ILE A 79 -24.58 -16.41 12.03
N ILE A 80 -25.21 -16.74 10.91
CA ILE A 80 -25.30 -15.82 9.77
C ILE A 80 -26.32 -14.74 10.09
N GLN A 81 -25.87 -13.49 10.22
CA GLN A 81 -26.72 -12.37 10.65
C GLN A 81 -26.23 -11.06 10.03
N GLU A 82 -27.16 -10.30 9.45
CA GLU A 82 -26.85 -9.01 8.81
C GLU A 82 -26.54 -7.93 9.84
N ASP A 83 -27.43 -7.76 10.82
CA ASP A 83 -27.25 -6.85 11.94
C ASP A 83 -26.20 -7.42 12.91
N ILE A 84 -25.14 -6.67 13.16
CA ILE A 84 -24.06 -7.04 14.09
C ILE A 84 -23.95 -6.07 15.27
N SER A 85 -24.97 -5.23 15.50
CA SER A 85 -24.98 -4.22 16.57
C SER A 85 -24.84 -4.80 17.97
N GLU A 86 -25.24 -6.06 18.20
CA GLU A 86 -25.03 -6.75 19.47
C GLU A 86 -23.56 -7.13 19.74
N ALA A 87 -22.70 -7.14 18.72
CA ALA A 87 -21.30 -7.51 18.88
C ALA A 87 -20.54 -6.52 19.78
N ALA A 88 -19.72 -7.04 20.68
CA ALA A 88 -18.76 -6.25 21.46
C ALA A 88 -17.49 -5.99 20.64
N LEU A 89 -17.03 -7.01 19.90
CA LEU A 89 -15.88 -6.97 19.01
C LEU A 89 -16.28 -7.24 17.57
N ILE A 90 -15.90 -6.33 16.67
CA ILE A 90 -16.12 -6.44 15.23
C ILE A 90 -14.76 -6.61 14.55
N LEU A 91 -14.55 -7.75 13.91
CA LEU A 91 -13.32 -8.09 13.19
C LEU A 91 -13.51 -7.91 11.69
N GLY A 92 -12.55 -7.28 11.04
CA GLY A 92 -12.39 -7.25 9.59
C GLY A 92 -10.93 -7.40 9.20
N VAL A 93 -10.66 -7.74 7.94
CA VAL A 93 -9.30 -7.70 7.37
C VAL A 93 -8.96 -6.25 7.04
N LYS A 94 -9.84 -5.55 6.31
CA LYS A 94 -9.66 -4.17 5.90
C LYS A 94 -10.70 -3.26 6.57
N ARG A 95 -10.44 -1.96 6.47
CA ARG A 95 -11.29 -0.90 7.01
C ARG A 95 -12.75 -1.02 6.54
N PRO A 96 -13.72 -0.75 7.43
CA PRO A 96 -15.11 -0.56 7.04
C PRO A 96 -15.34 0.80 6.38
N PRO A 97 -16.41 0.95 5.58
CA PRO A 97 -16.96 2.27 5.22
C PRO A 97 -17.37 3.05 6.47
N GLU A 98 -17.13 4.35 6.45
CA GLU A 98 -17.36 5.25 7.59
C GLU A 98 -18.83 5.25 8.04
N ASP A 99 -19.76 5.18 7.09
CA ASP A 99 -21.21 5.15 7.33
C ASP A 99 -21.70 3.86 8.00
N LYS A 100 -20.87 2.82 8.05
CA LYS A 100 -21.18 1.52 8.66
C LYS A 100 -20.54 1.30 10.03
N LEU A 101 -19.77 2.28 10.50
CA LEU A 101 -19.20 2.23 11.85
C LEU A 101 -20.33 2.27 12.90
N ILE A 102 -20.12 1.53 13.98
CA ILE A 102 -21.08 1.42 15.08
C ILE A 102 -20.43 2.04 16.32
N PRO A 103 -21.05 3.06 16.95
CA PRO A 103 -20.45 3.76 18.07
C PRO A 103 -20.16 2.88 19.28
N LYS A 104 -19.09 3.23 20.01
CA LYS A 104 -18.71 2.61 21.29
C LYS A 104 -18.47 1.10 21.22
N LYS A 105 -17.98 0.61 20.08
CA LYS A 105 -17.60 -0.80 19.85
C LYS A 105 -16.09 -0.97 19.80
N ASN A 106 -15.64 -2.22 19.97
CA ASN A 106 -14.28 -2.61 19.65
C ASN A 106 -14.21 -3.01 18.17
N TYR A 107 -13.24 -2.46 17.46
CA TYR A 107 -12.93 -2.83 16.08
C TYR A 107 -11.49 -3.30 15.97
N ALA A 108 -11.25 -4.40 15.26
CA ALA A 108 -9.90 -4.84 14.92
C ALA A 108 -9.77 -5.08 13.41
N PHE A 109 -8.85 -4.35 12.77
CA PHE A 109 -8.54 -4.44 11.33
C PHE A 109 -7.21 -3.73 11.01
N PHE A 110 -6.67 -3.92 9.80
CA PHE A 110 -5.57 -3.09 9.30
C PHE A 110 -6.07 -1.68 8.99
N SER A 111 -5.86 -0.73 9.91
CA SER A 111 -6.42 0.63 9.75
C SER A 111 -5.63 1.49 8.78
N HIS A 112 -4.32 1.24 8.68
CA HIS A 112 -3.40 2.04 7.88
C HIS A 112 -3.51 3.54 8.23
N THR A 113 -3.58 3.86 9.52
CA THR A 113 -3.68 5.23 10.06
C THR A 113 -2.39 5.72 10.74
N ILE A 114 -1.54 4.80 11.19
CA ILE A 114 -0.36 5.06 12.02
C ILE A 114 0.72 5.92 11.35
N LYS A 115 0.73 6.04 10.01
CA LYS A 115 1.65 6.92 9.27
C LYS A 115 0.94 8.18 8.77
N ALA A 116 -0.22 8.52 9.35
CA ALA A 116 -1.08 9.62 8.94
C ALA A 116 -1.44 9.59 7.43
N GLN A 117 -1.69 8.39 6.89
CA GLN A 117 -2.03 8.19 5.48
C GLN A 117 -3.33 8.90 5.13
N GLU A 118 -3.26 9.84 4.19
CA GLU A 118 -4.37 10.75 3.80
C GLU A 118 -5.68 10.02 3.56
N ALA A 119 -5.64 8.92 2.80
CA ALA A 119 -6.81 8.14 2.45
C ALA A 119 -7.58 7.56 3.65
N ASN A 120 -6.98 7.47 4.84
CA ASN A 120 -7.58 6.88 6.05
C ASN A 120 -7.85 7.90 7.17
N MET A 121 -7.56 9.19 6.96
CA MET A 121 -7.69 10.15 8.06
C MET A 121 -9.14 10.46 8.41
N SER A 122 -10.03 10.54 7.43
CA SER A 122 -11.48 10.67 7.66
C SER A 122 -12.05 9.51 8.47
N LEU A 123 -11.63 8.28 8.16
CA LEU A 123 -11.99 7.09 8.95
C LEU A 123 -11.54 7.21 10.40
N LEU A 124 -10.30 7.66 10.64
CA LEU A 124 -9.80 7.83 12.00
C LEU A 124 -10.59 8.91 12.75
N ASP A 125 -10.96 10.01 12.08
CA ASP A 125 -11.79 11.06 12.68
C ASP A 125 -13.16 10.53 13.08
N GLU A 126 -13.75 9.68 12.25
CA GLU A 126 -15.03 9.03 12.54
C GLU A 126 -14.92 8.03 13.70
N ILE A 127 -13.82 7.27 13.76
CA ILE A 127 -13.52 6.36 14.88
C ILE A 127 -13.42 7.12 16.20
N LEU A 128 -12.75 8.27 16.21
CA LEU A 128 -12.65 9.14 17.38
C LEU A 128 -14.03 9.71 17.74
N ARG A 129 -14.76 10.26 16.76
CA ARG A 129 -16.09 10.84 16.96
C ARG A 129 -17.09 9.83 17.52
N GLN A 130 -17.04 8.59 17.06
CA GLN A 130 -17.92 7.50 17.48
C GLN A 130 -17.46 6.81 18.77
N GLU A 131 -16.38 7.28 19.40
CA GLU A 131 -15.79 6.68 20.61
C GLU A 131 -15.45 5.18 20.43
N ILE A 132 -15.01 4.81 19.23
CA ILE A 132 -14.63 3.43 18.90
C ILE A 132 -13.26 3.11 19.48
N ARG A 133 -13.11 1.90 20.05
CA ARG A 133 -11.80 1.35 20.38
C ARG A 133 -11.24 0.62 19.16
N LEU A 134 -10.14 1.13 18.62
CA LEU A 134 -9.50 0.62 17.42
C LEU A 134 -8.23 -0.17 17.76
N PHE A 135 -8.24 -1.47 17.46
CA PHE A 135 -7.07 -2.34 17.46
C PHE A 135 -6.52 -2.46 16.03
N ASP A 136 -5.26 -2.06 15.83
CA ASP A 136 -4.59 -2.22 14.53
C ASP A 136 -3.67 -3.44 14.53
N TYR A 137 -3.95 -4.41 13.65
CA TYR A 137 -3.13 -5.61 13.48
C TYR A 137 -1.67 -5.31 13.08
N GLU A 138 -1.40 -4.14 12.50
CA GLU A 138 -0.03 -3.70 12.17
C GLU A 138 0.81 -3.42 13.42
N LYS A 139 0.16 -3.13 14.55
CA LYS A 139 0.81 -2.78 15.81
C LYS A 139 0.77 -3.87 16.87
N MET A 140 0.27 -5.06 16.51
CA MET A 140 0.46 -6.27 17.31
C MET A 140 1.91 -6.76 17.15
N VAL A 141 2.76 -6.34 18.08
CA VAL A 141 4.19 -6.66 18.12
C VAL A 141 4.56 -7.31 19.45
N ASP A 142 5.48 -8.28 19.41
CA ASP A 142 6.02 -8.91 20.61
C ASP A 142 7.07 -8.04 21.33
N HIS A 143 7.61 -8.55 22.44
CA HIS A 143 8.64 -7.87 23.23
C HIS A 143 9.98 -7.67 22.49
N LYS A 144 10.19 -8.32 21.35
CA LYS A 144 11.36 -8.14 20.48
C LYS A 144 11.08 -7.15 19.34
N GLY A 145 9.90 -6.54 19.31
CA GLY A 145 9.45 -5.65 18.24
C GLY A 145 9.02 -6.40 16.97
N MET A 146 8.90 -7.73 17.03
CA MET A 146 8.49 -8.54 15.88
C MET A 146 6.98 -8.56 15.76
N ARG A 147 6.49 -8.30 14.56
CA ARG A 147 5.06 -8.37 14.26
C ARG A 147 4.55 -9.81 14.37
N VAL A 148 3.52 -10.02 15.19
CA VAL A 148 2.98 -11.37 15.46
C VAL A 148 1.83 -11.77 14.55
N VAL A 149 1.11 -10.81 13.97
CA VAL A 149 -0.05 -11.04 13.11
C VAL A 149 0.15 -10.37 11.75
N ALA A 150 0.43 -11.15 10.69
CA ALA A 150 0.69 -10.63 9.34
C ALA A 150 0.44 -11.66 8.22
N PHE A 151 0.16 -11.22 7.00
CA PHE A 151 -0.04 -12.12 5.85
C PHE A 151 1.25 -12.51 5.10
N GLY A 152 2.44 -12.24 5.67
CA GLY A 152 3.71 -12.26 4.93
C GLY A 152 3.98 -13.56 4.17
N LYS A 153 3.72 -14.73 4.76
CA LYS A 153 3.94 -16.03 4.10
C LYS A 153 3.14 -16.15 2.79
N TRP A 154 1.85 -15.81 2.82
CA TRP A 154 0.98 -15.92 1.65
C TRP A 154 1.22 -14.81 0.62
N ALA A 155 1.78 -13.68 1.02
CA ALA A 155 2.30 -12.69 0.07
C ALA A 155 3.48 -13.28 -0.71
N GLY A 156 4.40 -13.97 -0.02
CA GLY A 156 5.50 -14.73 -0.62
C GLY A 156 5.04 -15.77 -1.63
N VAL A 157 4.11 -16.64 -1.23
CA VAL A 157 3.57 -17.71 -2.10
C VAL A 157 2.92 -17.12 -3.35
N ALA A 158 1.99 -16.17 -3.19
CA ALA A 158 1.29 -15.56 -4.31
C ALA A 158 2.23 -14.74 -5.21
N GLY A 159 3.19 -14.01 -4.63
CA GLY A 159 4.20 -13.26 -5.38
C GLY A 159 5.07 -14.18 -6.24
N MET A 160 5.52 -15.31 -5.69
CA MET A 160 6.30 -16.29 -6.45
C MET A 160 5.51 -16.91 -7.61
N ILE A 161 4.26 -17.29 -7.38
CA ILE A 161 3.40 -17.82 -8.46
C ILE A 161 3.24 -16.77 -9.57
N ASN A 162 2.93 -15.53 -9.20
CA ASN A 162 2.73 -14.45 -10.15
C ASN A 162 3.99 -14.14 -10.95
N ILE A 163 5.17 -14.07 -10.32
CA ILE A 163 6.40 -13.75 -11.05
C ILE A 163 6.86 -14.90 -11.94
N LEU A 164 6.57 -16.16 -11.60
CA LEU A 164 6.80 -17.29 -12.51
C LEU A 164 5.90 -17.20 -13.75
N HIS A 165 4.62 -16.86 -13.58
CA HIS A 165 3.73 -16.56 -14.70
C HIS A 165 4.25 -15.37 -15.53
N GLY A 166 4.65 -14.29 -14.87
CA GLY A 166 5.23 -13.10 -15.51
C GLY A 166 6.50 -13.40 -16.30
N LEU A 167 7.38 -14.26 -15.78
CA LEU A 167 8.55 -14.75 -16.50
C LEU A 167 8.15 -15.54 -17.75
N GLY A 168 7.10 -16.36 -17.71
CA GLY A 168 6.54 -16.98 -18.90
C GLY A 168 6.21 -15.95 -19.97
N LEU A 169 5.39 -14.95 -19.63
CA LEU A 169 5.04 -13.86 -20.55
C LEU A 169 6.27 -13.09 -21.05
N ARG A 170 7.23 -12.81 -20.17
CA ARG A 170 8.46 -12.09 -20.52
C ARG A 170 9.33 -12.88 -21.48
N PHE A 171 9.50 -14.18 -21.24
CA PHE A 171 10.23 -15.05 -22.16
C PHE A 171 9.55 -15.14 -23.53
N LEU A 172 8.22 -15.25 -23.56
CA LEU A 172 7.47 -15.24 -24.82
C LEU A 172 7.72 -13.95 -25.61
N ALA A 173 7.63 -12.79 -24.94
CA ALA A 173 7.89 -11.48 -25.54
C ALA A 173 9.33 -11.32 -26.05
N LEU A 174 10.28 -12.06 -25.47
CA LEU A 174 11.67 -12.12 -25.90
C LEU A 174 11.94 -13.23 -26.94
N GLY A 175 10.90 -13.90 -27.46
CA GLY A 175 11.03 -14.93 -28.49
C GLY A 175 11.36 -16.33 -27.95
N HIS A 176 11.06 -16.61 -26.69
CA HIS A 176 11.32 -17.90 -26.04
C HIS A 176 10.04 -18.58 -25.57
N HIS A 177 9.81 -19.80 -26.06
CA HIS A 177 8.88 -20.71 -25.41
C HIS A 177 9.61 -21.40 -24.25
N THR A 178 9.04 -21.33 -23.05
CA THR A 178 9.61 -21.93 -21.83
C THR A 178 8.51 -22.64 -21.03
N PRO A 179 8.84 -23.61 -20.15
CA PRO A 179 7.87 -24.29 -19.30
C PRO A 179 7.03 -23.36 -18.41
N PHE A 180 7.52 -22.15 -18.11
CA PHE A 180 6.77 -21.16 -17.33
C PHE A 180 5.51 -20.64 -18.03
N MET A 181 5.39 -20.82 -19.35
CA MET A 181 4.23 -20.38 -20.15
C MET A 181 2.88 -20.92 -19.66
N HIS A 182 2.90 -22.06 -19.00
CA HIS A 182 1.68 -22.76 -18.56
C HIS A 182 1.31 -22.50 -17.10
N ILE A 183 2.13 -21.73 -16.37
CA ILE A 183 1.80 -21.29 -15.02
C ILE A 183 0.84 -20.11 -15.14
N GLY A 184 -0.37 -20.23 -14.57
CA GLY A 184 -1.31 -19.12 -14.43
C GLY A 184 -1.01 -18.22 -13.22
N MET A 185 -1.70 -17.07 -13.15
CA MET A 185 -1.70 -16.19 -11.98
C MET A 185 -2.24 -16.88 -10.72
N ALA A 186 -1.83 -16.44 -9.54
CA ALA A 186 -2.21 -17.07 -8.27
C ALA A 186 -3.73 -17.21 -8.08
N HIS A 187 -4.51 -16.23 -8.54
CA HIS A 187 -5.98 -16.25 -8.43
C HIS A 187 -6.68 -17.20 -9.41
N ASN A 188 -5.97 -17.74 -10.41
CA ASN A 188 -6.51 -18.73 -11.35
C ASN A 188 -6.59 -20.13 -10.72
N TYR A 189 -5.89 -20.36 -9.61
CA TYR A 189 -5.92 -21.62 -8.90
C TYR A 189 -6.97 -21.60 -7.79
N ARG A 190 -7.65 -22.73 -7.60
CA ARG A 190 -8.63 -22.86 -6.51
C ARG A 190 -7.98 -22.81 -5.12
N ASN A 191 -6.75 -23.32 -5.04
CA ASN A 191 -5.94 -23.39 -3.84
C ASN A 191 -4.45 -23.50 -4.21
N SER A 192 -3.60 -23.28 -3.22
CA SER A 192 -2.15 -23.37 -3.32
C SER A 192 -1.63 -24.71 -3.83
N SER A 193 -2.30 -25.83 -3.52
CA SER A 193 -1.89 -27.16 -4.00
C SER A 193 -1.99 -27.29 -5.52
N GLN A 194 -3.02 -26.70 -6.14
CA GLN A 194 -3.11 -26.65 -7.61
C GLN A 194 -2.00 -25.80 -8.22
N ALA A 195 -1.67 -24.67 -7.61
CA ALA A 195 -0.55 -23.83 -8.06
C ALA A 195 0.78 -24.57 -7.97
N VAL A 196 1.02 -25.30 -6.87
CA VAL A 196 2.21 -26.16 -6.72
C VAL A 196 2.28 -27.19 -7.85
N GLN A 197 1.15 -27.80 -8.24
CA GLN A 197 1.17 -28.78 -9.32
C GLN A 197 1.58 -28.16 -10.66
N ALA A 198 1.06 -26.98 -11.01
CA ALA A 198 1.47 -26.28 -12.23
C ALA A 198 2.97 -25.93 -12.23
N VAL A 199 3.51 -25.54 -11.07
CA VAL A 199 4.96 -25.29 -10.92
C VAL A 199 5.77 -26.58 -11.03
N ARG A 200 5.28 -27.70 -10.49
CA ARG A 200 5.92 -29.02 -10.66
C ARG A 200 5.92 -29.49 -12.10
N ASP A 201 4.84 -29.26 -12.84
CA ASP A 201 4.75 -29.63 -14.25
C ASP A 201 5.79 -28.86 -15.07
N ALA A 202 5.90 -27.53 -14.85
CA ALA A 202 6.96 -26.72 -15.43
C ALA A 202 8.36 -27.21 -15.00
N GLY A 203 8.52 -27.55 -13.72
CA GLY A 203 9.76 -28.09 -13.17
C GLY A 203 10.17 -29.43 -13.79
N TYR A 204 9.21 -30.29 -14.10
CA TYR A 204 9.47 -31.57 -14.77
C TYR A 204 10.06 -31.34 -16.17
N GLU A 205 9.47 -30.43 -16.95
CA GLU A 205 10.01 -30.06 -18.27
C GLU A 205 11.42 -29.46 -18.18
N ILE A 206 11.67 -28.60 -17.18
CA ILE A 206 13.02 -28.07 -16.90
C ILE A 206 13.99 -29.23 -16.65
N SER A 207 13.63 -30.21 -15.80
CA SER A 207 14.50 -31.36 -15.48
C SER A 207 14.85 -32.24 -16.68
N LEU A 208 13.99 -32.27 -17.70
CA LEU A 208 14.22 -32.94 -18.98
C LEU A 208 15.13 -32.14 -19.92
N GLY A 209 15.51 -30.92 -19.55
CA GLY A 209 16.35 -30.03 -20.35
C GLY A 209 15.59 -29.29 -21.47
N LEU A 210 14.28 -29.08 -21.29
CA LEU A 210 13.43 -28.40 -22.28
C LEU A 210 13.51 -26.87 -22.22
N MET A 211 14.38 -26.32 -21.37
CA MET A 211 14.71 -24.88 -21.39
C MET A 211 15.56 -24.52 -22.62
N PRO A 212 15.24 -23.44 -23.35
CA PRO A 212 16.08 -22.96 -24.46
C PRO A 212 17.49 -22.62 -24.00
N LYS A 213 18.51 -23.12 -24.70
CA LYS A 213 19.91 -22.85 -24.37
C LYS A 213 20.28 -21.37 -24.41
N SER A 214 19.59 -20.58 -25.25
CA SER A 214 19.80 -19.14 -25.39
C SER A 214 19.37 -18.33 -24.16
N VAL A 215 18.52 -18.90 -23.30
CA VAL A 215 18.12 -18.29 -22.01
C VAL A 215 19.24 -18.43 -20.97
N GLY A 216 20.04 -19.50 -21.06
CA GLY A 216 21.10 -19.80 -20.10
C GLY A 216 20.57 -20.18 -18.70
N PRO A 217 21.47 -20.29 -17.70
CA PRO A 217 21.09 -20.65 -16.34
C PRO A 217 20.24 -19.56 -15.68
N LEU A 218 19.14 -19.97 -15.05
CA LEU A 218 18.22 -19.08 -14.33
C LEU A 218 18.60 -18.97 -12.86
N THR A 219 18.69 -17.73 -12.39
CA THR A 219 19.08 -17.39 -11.02
C THR A 219 18.01 -16.54 -10.35
N PHE A 220 17.47 -17.03 -9.25
CA PHE A 220 16.43 -16.40 -8.45
C PHE A 220 17.01 -15.93 -7.13
N VAL A 221 16.88 -14.63 -6.84
CA VAL A 221 17.40 -14.03 -5.61
C VAL A 221 16.26 -13.61 -4.72
N PHE A 222 16.25 -14.10 -3.48
CA PHE A 222 15.26 -13.78 -2.46
C PHE A 222 15.87 -12.83 -1.43
N THR A 223 15.27 -11.67 -1.19
CA THR A 223 15.76 -10.76 -0.15
C THR A 223 15.02 -10.99 1.17
N GLY A 224 15.79 -11.01 2.26
CA GLY A 224 15.28 -11.26 3.61
C GLY A 224 15.09 -12.75 3.93
N THR A 225 15.01 -13.04 5.23
CA THR A 225 14.83 -14.39 5.78
C THR A 225 13.49 -14.56 6.51
N GLY A 226 12.60 -13.57 6.37
CA GLY A 226 11.27 -13.54 6.98
C GLY A 226 10.22 -14.39 6.26
N ASN A 227 8.97 -14.26 6.71
CA ASN A 227 7.85 -15.07 6.22
C ASN A 227 7.60 -14.91 4.71
N VAL A 228 7.78 -13.72 4.15
CA VAL A 228 7.64 -13.47 2.71
C VAL A 228 8.61 -14.33 1.91
N SER A 229 9.91 -14.22 2.22
CA SER A 229 10.96 -15.00 1.55
C SER A 229 10.74 -16.50 1.70
N LYS A 230 10.38 -16.98 2.91
CA LYS A 230 10.06 -18.40 3.14
C LYS A 230 8.86 -18.87 2.31
N GLY A 231 7.79 -18.08 2.23
CA GLY A 231 6.63 -18.41 1.40
C GLY A 231 6.95 -18.48 -0.08
N ALA A 232 7.79 -17.57 -0.58
CA ALA A 232 8.26 -17.62 -1.96
C ALA A 232 9.13 -18.85 -2.23
N GLN A 233 10.04 -19.18 -1.30
CA GLN A 233 10.88 -20.37 -1.37
C GLN A 233 10.08 -21.67 -1.35
N GLU A 234 8.97 -21.75 -0.59
CA GLU A 234 8.08 -22.92 -0.60
C GLU A 234 7.57 -23.25 -2.01
N MET A 235 7.23 -22.22 -2.80
CA MET A 235 6.83 -22.41 -4.20
C MET A 235 8.02 -22.67 -5.12
N PHE A 236 9.14 -21.97 -4.93
CA PHE A 236 10.35 -22.19 -5.70
C PHE A 236 10.88 -23.63 -5.57
N ASN A 237 10.80 -24.22 -4.37
CA ASN A 237 11.19 -25.61 -4.09
C ASN A 237 10.36 -26.66 -4.84
N ALA A 238 9.27 -26.26 -5.50
CA ALA A 238 8.52 -27.15 -6.38
C ALA A 238 9.17 -27.31 -7.77
N LEU A 239 10.12 -26.44 -8.13
CA LEU A 239 11.00 -26.57 -9.30
C LEU A 239 12.19 -27.49 -8.99
N PRO A 240 12.87 -28.07 -9.99
CA PRO A 240 14.19 -28.66 -9.79
C PRO A 240 15.18 -27.53 -9.46
N CYS A 241 15.41 -27.27 -8.18
CA CYS A 241 16.21 -26.14 -7.73
C CYS A 241 17.45 -26.54 -6.93
N GLU A 242 18.47 -25.69 -7.01
CA GLU A 242 19.67 -25.76 -6.16
C GLU A 242 19.87 -24.39 -5.49
N PHE A 243 20.00 -24.38 -4.16
CA PHE A 243 20.36 -23.16 -3.46
C PHE A 243 21.89 -23.03 -3.39
N VAL A 244 22.38 -21.85 -3.73
CA VAL A 244 23.82 -21.51 -3.72
C VAL A 244 24.06 -20.24 -2.94
N GLU A 245 25.27 -20.12 -2.40
CA GLU A 245 25.70 -18.95 -1.65
C GLU A 245 25.89 -17.73 -2.57
N PRO A 246 25.78 -16.50 -2.05
CA PRO A 246 25.86 -15.29 -2.88
C PRO A 246 27.14 -15.16 -3.71
N HIS A 247 28.27 -15.67 -3.21
CA HIS A 247 29.55 -15.63 -3.91
C HIS A 247 29.62 -16.61 -5.10
N GLU A 248 28.78 -17.64 -5.12
CA GLU A 248 28.69 -18.64 -6.19
C GLU A 248 27.79 -18.17 -7.34
N LEU A 249 26.94 -17.16 -7.11
CA LEU A 249 25.94 -16.66 -8.07
C LEU A 249 26.54 -16.32 -9.43
N LYS A 250 27.75 -15.73 -9.44
CA LYS A 250 28.49 -15.39 -10.65
C LYS A 250 28.84 -16.62 -11.49
N GLU A 251 29.29 -17.69 -10.85
CA GLU A 251 29.68 -18.93 -11.52
C GLU A 251 28.44 -19.64 -12.10
N VAL A 252 27.43 -19.87 -11.27
CA VAL A 252 26.21 -20.57 -11.71
C VAL A 252 25.46 -19.80 -12.80
N SER A 253 25.49 -18.47 -12.78
CA SER A 253 24.87 -17.66 -13.85
C SER A 253 25.51 -17.89 -15.23
N ARG A 254 26.76 -18.35 -15.27
CA ARG A 254 27.53 -18.56 -16.51
C ARG A 254 27.52 -20.01 -16.97
N SER A 255 27.65 -20.95 -16.05
CA SER A 255 27.89 -22.37 -16.35
C SER A 255 26.99 -23.35 -15.60
N GLY A 256 25.91 -22.85 -14.96
CA GLY A 256 24.93 -23.71 -14.30
C GLY A 256 24.28 -24.73 -15.24
N ASP A 257 23.83 -25.85 -14.67
CA ASP A 257 23.07 -26.87 -15.38
C ASP A 257 21.67 -26.35 -15.73
N LEU A 258 21.33 -26.40 -17.01
CA LEU A 258 20.05 -25.92 -17.54
C LEU A 258 18.86 -26.81 -17.15
N ARG A 259 19.11 -27.97 -16.53
CA ARG A 259 18.06 -28.88 -16.03
C ARG A 259 17.55 -28.51 -14.63
N LYS A 260 18.00 -27.37 -14.10
CA LYS A 260 17.58 -26.83 -12.81
C LYS A 260 17.64 -25.32 -12.79
N VAL A 261 17.05 -24.75 -11.75
CA VAL A 261 17.09 -23.32 -11.44
C VAL A 261 17.89 -23.08 -10.16
N TYR A 262 18.53 -21.93 -10.05
CA TYR A 262 19.40 -21.60 -8.93
C TYR A 262 18.74 -20.58 -8.01
N GLY A 263 18.74 -20.82 -6.71
CA GLY A 263 18.18 -19.93 -5.70
C GLY A 263 19.27 -19.36 -4.79
N THR A 264 19.17 -18.10 -4.40
CA THR A 264 20.05 -17.49 -3.38
C THR A 264 19.23 -16.65 -2.42
N VAL A 265 19.42 -16.85 -1.12
CA VAL A 265 18.74 -16.07 -0.07
C VAL A 265 19.69 -15.03 0.50
N LEU A 266 19.28 -13.77 0.47
CA LEU A 266 20.08 -12.66 0.95
C LEU A 266 19.65 -12.20 2.33
N SER A 267 20.63 -12.11 3.23
CA SER A 267 20.54 -11.37 4.47
C SER A 267 21.33 -10.07 4.35
N ARG A 268 21.11 -9.14 5.28
CA ARG A 268 21.76 -7.81 5.32
C ARG A 268 23.28 -7.86 5.08
N HIS A 269 23.98 -8.77 5.76
CA HIS A 269 25.45 -8.91 5.67
C HIS A 269 25.97 -9.31 4.28
N HIS A 270 25.13 -9.85 3.41
CA HIS A 270 25.54 -10.22 2.05
C HIS A 270 25.68 -9.02 1.11
N HIS A 271 24.99 -7.91 1.40
CA HIS A 271 24.90 -6.78 0.47
C HIS A 271 25.05 -5.42 1.13
N LEU A 272 24.99 -5.30 2.45
CA LEU A 272 25.21 -4.06 3.18
C LEU A 272 26.63 -4.01 3.72
N VAL A 273 27.30 -2.90 3.51
CA VAL A 273 28.66 -2.65 4.01
C VAL A 273 28.78 -1.21 4.47
N ARG A 274 29.61 -0.95 5.48
CA ARG A 274 29.99 0.40 5.87
C ARG A 274 30.78 1.06 4.75
N LYS A 275 30.51 2.35 4.54
CA LYS A 275 31.15 3.16 3.50
C LYS A 275 32.67 3.30 3.66
N HIS A 276 33.19 3.22 4.90
CA HIS A 276 34.58 3.52 5.20
C HIS A 276 35.53 2.30 5.17
N ASP A 277 35.11 1.15 5.71
CA ASP A 277 35.93 -0.08 5.83
C ASP A 277 35.39 -1.26 5.01
N GLY A 278 34.16 -1.16 4.49
CA GLY A 278 33.54 -2.23 3.71
C GLY A 278 33.06 -3.43 4.54
N LEU A 279 33.00 -3.32 5.87
CA LEU A 279 32.54 -4.38 6.76
C LEU A 279 31.06 -4.22 7.12
N TYR A 280 30.42 -5.31 7.58
CA TYR A 280 29.06 -5.28 8.10
C TYR A 280 29.03 -5.58 9.60
N ASP A 281 28.42 -4.70 10.39
CA ASP A 281 28.10 -4.96 11.79
C ASP A 281 26.59 -4.73 12.02
N PRO A 282 25.83 -5.76 12.48
CA PRO A 282 24.40 -5.63 12.67
C PRO A 282 23.99 -4.55 13.68
N ALA A 283 24.69 -4.46 14.81
CA ALA A 283 24.32 -3.57 15.92
C ALA A 283 24.66 -2.11 15.63
N ASP A 284 25.73 -1.87 14.87
CA ASP A 284 26.06 -0.56 14.33
C ASP A 284 25.10 -0.15 13.21
N TYR A 285 24.74 -1.05 12.29
CA TYR A 285 23.75 -0.77 11.25
C TYR A 285 22.38 -0.40 11.82
N ASP A 286 21.91 -1.11 12.86
CA ASP A 286 20.61 -0.82 13.48
C ASP A 286 20.57 0.58 14.14
N ARG A 287 21.73 1.12 14.54
CA ARG A 287 21.84 2.47 15.15
C ARG A 287 22.17 3.56 14.15
N HIS A 288 22.97 3.24 13.13
CA HIS A 288 23.57 4.16 12.18
C HIS A 288 23.47 3.66 10.73
N PRO A 289 22.26 3.39 10.20
CA PRO A 289 22.09 2.84 8.86
C PRO A 289 22.64 3.76 7.75
N GLU A 290 22.74 5.06 8.00
CA GLU A 290 23.26 6.08 7.09
C GLU A 290 24.76 5.91 6.77
N LEU A 291 25.51 5.20 7.64
CA LEU A 291 26.93 4.92 7.44
C LEU A 291 27.18 3.77 6.47
N TYR A 292 26.11 3.08 6.06
CA TYR A 292 26.17 1.92 5.19
C TYR A 292 25.78 2.26 3.75
N THR A 293 26.20 1.42 2.82
CA THR A 293 25.76 1.40 1.43
C THR A 293 25.45 -0.04 1.02
N SER A 294 24.64 -0.22 -0.01
CA SER A 294 24.46 -1.55 -0.59
C SER A 294 25.42 -1.80 -1.76
N ARG A 295 25.95 -3.02 -1.85
CA ARG A 295 26.66 -3.57 -3.01
C ARG A 295 25.79 -4.53 -3.85
N PHE A 296 24.48 -4.54 -3.62
CA PHE A 296 23.57 -5.42 -4.36
C PHE A 296 23.66 -5.21 -5.87
N ASN A 297 23.76 -3.94 -6.31
CA ASN A 297 23.92 -3.54 -7.70
C ASN A 297 25.19 -4.11 -8.39
N THR A 298 26.29 -4.36 -7.67
CA THR A 298 27.56 -4.83 -8.24
C THR A 298 27.78 -6.32 -8.04
N ASP A 299 27.45 -6.84 -6.86
CA ASP A 299 27.89 -8.16 -6.43
C ASP A 299 26.82 -9.23 -6.71
N ILE A 300 25.55 -8.81 -6.81
CA ILE A 300 24.40 -9.72 -6.92
C ILE A 300 23.62 -9.47 -8.21
N ALA A 301 23.05 -8.27 -8.38
CA ALA A 301 22.13 -7.92 -9.46
C ALA A 301 22.62 -8.28 -10.88
N PRO A 302 23.92 -8.14 -11.24
CA PRO A 302 24.42 -8.53 -12.56
C PRO A 302 24.28 -10.03 -12.87
N TYR A 303 24.11 -10.86 -11.83
CA TYR A 303 24.02 -12.31 -11.91
C TYR A 303 22.62 -12.84 -11.59
N THR A 304 21.65 -11.95 -11.36
CA THR A 304 20.26 -12.28 -11.01
C THR A 304 19.37 -12.27 -12.24
N THR A 305 18.57 -13.33 -12.42
CA THR A 305 17.54 -13.38 -13.46
C THR A 305 16.22 -12.80 -12.98
N CYS A 306 15.80 -13.22 -11.78
CA CYS A 306 14.57 -12.77 -11.14
C CYS A 306 14.83 -12.42 -9.68
N LEU A 307 14.45 -11.21 -9.27
CA LEU A 307 14.52 -10.76 -7.88
C LEU A 307 13.14 -10.92 -7.21
N ILE A 308 13.10 -11.60 -6.08
CA ILE A 308 11.94 -11.66 -5.19
C ILE A 308 12.27 -10.81 -3.97
N ASN A 309 11.78 -9.58 -3.97
CA ASN A 309 12.06 -8.61 -2.93
C ASN A 309 11.01 -8.66 -1.82
N GLY A 310 11.44 -8.91 -0.58
CA GLY A 310 10.57 -9.00 0.59
C GLY A 310 11.12 -8.28 1.82
N ILE A 311 12.09 -7.37 1.63
CA ILE A 311 12.67 -6.61 2.74
C ILE A 311 11.84 -5.37 3.05
N TYR A 312 11.80 -5.04 4.34
CA TYR A 312 11.36 -3.74 4.81
C TYR A 312 12.45 -2.70 4.55
N TRP A 313 12.05 -1.48 4.17
CA TRP A 313 12.96 -0.37 3.89
C TRP A 313 12.48 0.94 4.52
N GLU A 314 13.43 1.73 5.02
CA GLU A 314 13.18 3.07 5.54
C GLU A 314 14.03 4.13 4.83
N GLN A 315 13.58 5.38 4.87
CA GLN A 315 14.20 6.50 4.15
C GLN A 315 15.69 6.71 4.45
N HIS A 316 16.15 6.38 5.65
CA HIS A 316 17.55 6.53 6.08
C HIS A 316 18.41 5.29 5.79
N THR A 317 17.83 4.24 5.23
CA THR A 317 18.52 2.99 4.91
C THR A 317 18.92 2.92 3.43
N PRO A 318 20.05 2.25 3.09
CA PRO A 318 20.44 2.09 1.69
C PRO A 318 19.40 1.35 0.86
N ARG A 319 19.20 1.79 -0.38
CA ARG A 319 18.38 1.09 -1.38
C ARG A 319 19.12 -0.13 -1.93
N LEU A 320 18.38 -1.10 -2.46
CA LEU A 320 18.96 -2.23 -3.20
C LEU A 320 19.37 -1.81 -4.62
N LEU A 321 18.47 -1.09 -5.31
CA LEU A 321 18.69 -0.62 -6.67
C LEU A 321 18.17 0.81 -6.83
N SER A 322 19.05 1.70 -7.29
CA SER A 322 18.70 3.03 -7.78
C SER A 322 18.41 3.03 -9.29
N ARG A 323 17.81 4.12 -9.80
CA ARG A 323 17.64 4.35 -11.26
C ARG A 323 18.98 4.29 -12.00
N GLN A 324 20.02 4.87 -11.41
CA GLN A 324 21.37 4.89 -11.97
C GLN A 324 22.02 3.50 -12.00
N ASP A 325 21.75 2.67 -10.99
CA ASP A 325 22.25 1.30 -10.95
C ASP A 325 21.66 0.48 -12.09
N VAL A 326 20.35 0.57 -12.29
CA VAL A 326 19.67 -0.20 -13.34
C VAL A 326 20.09 0.23 -14.73
N GLN A 327 20.29 1.52 -14.99
CA GLN A 327 20.82 1.98 -16.29
C GLN A 327 22.17 1.34 -16.63
N LYS A 328 23.03 1.11 -15.63
CA LYS A 328 24.32 0.40 -15.81
C LYS A 328 24.14 -1.11 -15.97
N LEU A 329 23.13 -1.70 -15.33
CA LEU A 329 22.84 -3.13 -15.37
C LEU A 329 22.19 -3.57 -16.69
N LEU A 330 21.37 -2.73 -17.30
CA LEU A 330 20.60 -3.07 -18.51
C LEU A 330 21.32 -2.70 -19.81
N VAL A 331 22.61 -2.39 -19.76
CA VAL A 331 23.42 -2.16 -20.97
C VAL A 331 23.31 -3.41 -21.86
N PRO A 332 22.83 -3.28 -23.12
CA PRO A 332 22.58 -4.43 -23.97
C PRO A 332 23.83 -5.28 -24.15
N VAL A 333 23.69 -6.59 -23.96
CA VAL A 333 24.77 -7.52 -24.31
C VAL A 333 24.93 -7.50 -25.83
N ARG A 334 26.15 -7.24 -26.32
CA ARG A 334 26.43 -7.32 -27.76
C ARG A 334 26.14 -8.75 -28.22
N SER A 335 25.21 -8.89 -29.17
CA SER A 335 24.86 -10.19 -29.74
C SER A 335 26.11 -10.91 -30.18
N ALA A 336 26.24 -12.18 -29.77
CA ALA A 336 27.35 -13.00 -30.21
C ALA A 336 27.38 -13.06 -31.75
N ALA A 337 28.58 -12.95 -32.34
CA ALA A 337 28.76 -13.01 -33.81
C ALA A 337 28.24 -14.32 -34.45
N ASN A 338 27.94 -15.33 -33.62
CA ASN A 338 27.46 -16.66 -34.00
C ASN A 338 26.03 -16.94 -33.50
N ALA A 339 25.23 -15.93 -33.17
CA ALA A 339 23.85 -16.12 -32.73
C ALA A 339 23.04 -16.86 -33.81
N THR A 340 22.27 -17.87 -33.41
CA THR A 340 21.42 -18.64 -34.34
C THR A 340 20.14 -17.85 -34.62
N GLU A 341 19.83 -17.64 -35.90
CA GLU A 341 18.59 -17.01 -36.35
C GLU A 341 17.38 -17.79 -35.80
N GLY A 342 16.53 -17.13 -35.00
CA GLY A 342 15.40 -17.75 -34.29
C GLY A 342 15.67 -18.15 -32.82
N CYS A 343 16.91 -18.05 -32.34
CA CYS A 343 17.27 -18.28 -30.94
C CYS A 343 17.88 -17.00 -30.34
N PRO A 344 17.09 -15.94 -30.12
CA PRO A 344 17.61 -14.67 -29.63
C PRO A 344 18.30 -14.83 -28.27
N GLU A 345 19.36 -14.05 -28.01
CA GLU A 345 19.93 -13.95 -26.67
C GLU A 345 19.06 -13.02 -25.82
N LEU A 346 19.07 -13.22 -24.50
CA LEU A 346 18.40 -12.29 -23.58
C LEU A 346 19.10 -10.91 -23.62
N PRO A 347 18.34 -9.80 -23.60
CA PRO A 347 18.91 -8.45 -23.70
C PRO A 347 19.82 -8.08 -22.52
N HIS A 348 19.49 -8.62 -21.34
CA HIS A 348 20.21 -8.48 -20.08
C HIS A 348 19.78 -9.62 -19.15
N ARG A 349 20.49 -9.79 -18.03
CA ARG A 349 20.20 -10.89 -17.09
C ARG A 349 19.02 -10.61 -16.17
N LEU A 350 18.97 -9.43 -15.53
CA LEU A 350 17.89 -9.08 -14.61
C LEU A 350 16.60 -8.81 -15.39
N LEU A 351 15.78 -9.83 -15.58
CA LEU A 351 14.58 -9.77 -16.41
C LEU A 351 13.35 -9.34 -15.64
N ALA A 352 13.26 -9.70 -14.36
CA ALA A 352 12.06 -9.50 -13.58
C ALA A 352 12.34 -9.19 -12.10
N ILE A 353 11.48 -8.36 -11.50
CA ILE A 353 11.47 -8.07 -10.07
C ILE A 353 10.03 -8.23 -9.56
N CYS A 354 9.82 -9.17 -8.65
CA CYS A 354 8.64 -9.22 -7.80
C CYS A 354 8.92 -8.47 -6.51
N ASP A 355 8.48 -7.22 -6.43
CA ASP A 355 8.60 -6.41 -5.23
C ASP A 355 7.39 -6.60 -4.30
N ILE A 356 7.48 -7.61 -3.42
CA ILE A 356 6.41 -7.99 -2.49
C ILE A 356 6.29 -6.99 -1.34
N SER A 357 7.32 -6.18 -1.07
CA SER A 357 7.20 -5.11 -0.07
C SER A 357 6.25 -4.00 -0.54
N ALA A 358 6.15 -3.80 -1.87
CA ALA A 358 5.26 -2.84 -2.52
C ALA A 358 5.38 -1.41 -1.93
N ASP A 359 6.61 -1.02 -1.56
CA ASP A 359 6.90 0.32 -1.04
C ASP A 359 7.27 1.29 -2.18
N THR A 360 6.33 2.14 -2.58
CA THR A 360 6.56 3.14 -3.65
C THR A 360 7.74 4.04 -3.34
N GLY A 361 8.72 4.08 -4.22
CA GLY A 361 9.98 4.80 -4.03
C GLY A 361 10.82 4.24 -2.88
N GLY A 362 10.69 2.94 -2.57
CA GLY A 362 11.33 2.23 -1.47
C GLY A 362 12.68 1.58 -1.83
N SER A 363 12.91 0.34 -1.41
CA SER A 363 14.20 -0.35 -1.67
C SER A 363 14.56 -0.48 -3.15
N ILE A 364 13.56 -0.47 -4.03
CA ILE A 364 13.68 -0.39 -5.49
C ILE A 364 13.22 1.00 -5.93
N GLU A 365 14.15 1.91 -6.25
CA GLU A 365 13.86 3.35 -6.40
C GLU A 365 12.84 3.69 -7.48
N PHE A 366 12.89 2.95 -8.57
CA PHE A 366 12.08 3.21 -9.76
C PHE A 366 10.67 2.62 -9.68
N MET A 367 10.37 1.84 -8.65
CA MET A 367 9.01 1.38 -8.39
C MET A 367 8.21 2.57 -7.81
N THR A 368 7.56 3.33 -8.69
CA THR A 368 6.84 4.56 -8.31
C THR A 368 5.37 4.31 -7.98
N GLU A 369 4.81 3.22 -8.50
CA GLU A 369 3.43 2.82 -8.30
C GLU A 369 3.34 1.30 -8.13
N CYS A 370 2.36 0.86 -7.35
CA CYS A 370 2.08 -0.57 -7.16
C CYS A 370 1.20 -1.08 -8.30
N THR A 371 1.58 -2.21 -8.90
CA THR A 371 0.69 -2.96 -9.81
C THR A 371 -0.53 -3.48 -9.05
N THR A 372 -1.61 -3.81 -9.76
CA THR A 372 -2.85 -4.35 -9.15
C THR A 372 -3.06 -5.81 -9.56
N ILE A 373 -4.01 -6.52 -8.95
CA ILE A 373 -4.32 -7.89 -9.41
C ILE A 373 -4.89 -7.88 -10.84
N ASP A 374 -5.58 -6.81 -11.22
CA ASP A 374 -6.14 -6.63 -12.56
C ASP A 374 -5.06 -6.32 -13.61
N ASN A 375 -4.07 -5.49 -13.23
CA ASN A 375 -2.89 -5.16 -14.04
C ASN A 375 -1.61 -5.54 -13.27
N PRO A 376 -1.25 -6.84 -13.25
CA PRO A 376 -0.25 -7.39 -12.32
C PRO A 376 1.21 -7.12 -12.69
N PHE A 377 1.45 -6.69 -13.93
CA PHE A 377 2.79 -6.42 -14.42
C PHE A 377 2.86 -5.07 -15.11
N CYS A 378 4.00 -4.42 -14.95
CA CYS A 378 4.43 -3.32 -15.80
C CYS A 378 5.91 -3.50 -16.17
N MET A 379 6.34 -2.89 -17.26
CA MET A 379 7.74 -2.87 -17.66
C MET A 379 8.36 -1.55 -17.24
N TYR A 380 9.56 -1.62 -16.68
CA TYR A 380 10.40 -0.47 -16.41
C TYR A 380 11.53 -0.35 -17.44
N ASP A 381 11.49 0.72 -18.23
CA ASP A 381 12.54 1.13 -19.15
C ASP A 381 13.55 2.02 -18.40
N ALA A 382 14.80 1.57 -18.31
CA ALA A 382 15.85 2.26 -17.56
C ALA A 382 16.49 3.43 -18.32
N ASP A 383 16.36 3.50 -19.64
CA ASP A 383 16.89 4.59 -20.46
C ASP A 383 15.92 5.78 -20.47
N GLN A 384 14.62 5.51 -20.61
CA GLN A 384 13.59 6.54 -20.61
C GLN A 384 13.07 6.86 -19.21
N HIS A 385 13.32 5.99 -18.23
CA HIS A 385 12.72 6.04 -16.89
C HIS A 385 11.18 6.01 -16.91
N ILE A 386 10.61 5.33 -17.91
CA ILE A 386 9.16 5.21 -18.11
C ILE A 386 8.69 3.82 -17.66
N ILE A 387 7.49 3.78 -17.11
CA ILE A 387 6.76 2.55 -16.82
C ILE A 387 5.65 2.40 -17.87
N HIS A 388 5.55 1.23 -18.49
CA HIS A 388 4.49 0.92 -19.46
C HIS A 388 3.93 -0.49 -19.31
N ASP A 389 2.71 -0.72 -19.79
CA ASP A 389 1.98 -1.98 -19.56
C ASP A 389 2.34 -3.12 -20.54
N SER A 390 3.01 -2.80 -21.65
CA SER A 390 3.50 -3.86 -22.56
C SER A 390 4.62 -4.66 -21.92
N VAL A 391 4.62 -5.99 -22.07
CA VAL A 391 5.71 -6.90 -21.64
C VAL A 391 6.83 -7.04 -22.69
N GLU A 392 6.67 -6.40 -23.84
CA GLU A 392 7.64 -6.37 -24.94
C GLU A 392 8.72 -5.30 -24.73
N GLY A 393 9.80 -5.37 -25.50
CA GLY A 393 10.88 -4.37 -25.50
C GLY A 393 11.97 -4.61 -24.45
N SER A 394 12.88 -3.65 -24.33
CA SER A 394 13.97 -3.66 -23.33
C SER A 394 13.44 -3.24 -21.97
N GLY A 395 13.97 -3.79 -20.88
CA GLY A 395 13.59 -3.41 -19.53
C GLY A 395 13.30 -4.57 -18.60
N ILE A 396 12.87 -4.21 -17.39
CA ILE A 396 12.59 -5.13 -16.30
C ILE A 396 11.08 -5.29 -16.12
N LEU A 397 10.59 -6.53 -16.09
CA LEU A 397 9.22 -6.84 -15.71
C LEU A 397 9.04 -6.65 -14.20
N MET A 398 8.19 -5.73 -13.80
CA MET A 398 7.88 -5.42 -12.42
C MET A 398 6.54 -6.04 -12.02
N CYS A 399 6.50 -6.67 -10.84
CA CYS A 399 5.28 -7.10 -10.14
C CYS A 399 5.34 -6.56 -8.70
N SER A 400 4.49 -5.61 -8.35
CA SER A 400 4.48 -4.90 -7.06
C SER A 400 3.07 -4.84 -6.43
N ILE A 401 2.33 -5.93 -6.50
CA ILE A 401 0.95 -6.02 -5.97
C ILE A 401 0.96 -5.92 -4.44
N ASP A 402 0.25 -4.93 -3.88
CA ASP A 402 0.24 -4.61 -2.45
C ASP A 402 -0.66 -5.54 -1.60
N ASN A 403 -1.49 -6.35 -2.24
CA ASN A 403 -2.49 -7.20 -1.61
C ASN A 403 -2.41 -8.66 -2.09
N LEU A 404 -1.22 -9.13 -2.47
CA LEU A 404 -0.93 -10.50 -2.96
C LEU A 404 -1.68 -11.64 -2.24
N PRO A 405 -1.78 -11.69 -0.89
CA PRO A 405 -2.50 -12.76 -0.19
C PRO A 405 -3.99 -12.87 -0.54
N ALA A 406 -4.61 -11.82 -1.11
CA ALA A 406 -6.01 -11.84 -1.53
C ALA A 406 -6.27 -12.80 -2.71
N GLN A 407 -5.22 -13.19 -3.44
CA GLN A 407 -5.31 -14.16 -4.53
C GLN A 407 -5.40 -15.62 -4.02
N LEU A 408 -4.95 -15.90 -2.79
CA LEU A 408 -5.08 -17.20 -2.11
C LEU A 408 -5.85 -17.03 -0.79
N PRO A 409 -7.13 -16.63 -0.85
CA PRO A 409 -7.82 -16.04 0.29
C PRO A 409 -8.17 -17.04 1.40
N ILE A 410 -8.37 -18.32 1.08
CA ILE A 410 -8.75 -19.34 2.07
C ILE A 410 -7.56 -19.60 2.99
N GLU A 411 -6.41 -19.96 2.42
CA GLU A 411 -5.24 -20.28 3.22
C GLU A 411 -4.64 -19.05 3.89
N ALA A 412 -4.73 -17.88 3.26
CA ALA A 412 -4.39 -16.61 3.90
C ALA A 412 -5.28 -16.33 5.13
N THR A 413 -6.58 -16.62 5.06
CA THR A 413 -7.53 -16.50 6.18
C THR A 413 -7.23 -17.47 7.31
N GLU A 414 -6.89 -18.72 6.98
CA GLU A 414 -6.52 -19.73 7.98
C GLU A 414 -5.23 -19.35 8.71
N TYR A 415 -4.18 -19.04 7.95
CA TYR A 415 -2.88 -18.68 8.51
C TYR A 415 -2.95 -17.40 9.35
N PHE A 416 -3.62 -16.36 8.85
CA PHE A 416 -3.82 -15.13 9.59
C PHE A 416 -4.62 -15.35 10.88
N GLY A 417 -5.71 -16.12 10.78
CA GLY A 417 -6.52 -16.47 11.93
C GLY A 417 -5.72 -17.22 13.00
N ASP A 418 -4.84 -18.17 12.62
CA ASP A 418 -4.01 -18.92 13.58
C ASP A 418 -3.12 -17.99 14.43
N MET A 419 -2.58 -16.94 13.81
CA MET A 419 -1.76 -15.94 14.52
C MET A 419 -2.59 -14.97 15.36
N LEU A 420 -3.78 -14.60 14.89
CA LEU A 420 -4.64 -13.64 15.58
C LEU A 420 -5.37 -14.29 16.77
N PHE A 421 -5.73 -15.56 16.65
CA PHE A 421 -6.59 -16.29 17.56
C PHE A 421 -6.19 -16.20 19.05
N PRO A 422 -4.90 -16.30 19.43
CA PRO A 422 -4.48 -16.20 20.83
C PRO A 422 -4.89 -14.90 21.52
N TYR A 423 -5.13 -13.82 20.75
CA TYR A 423 -5.43 -12.48 21.27
C TYR A 423 -6.91 -12.11 21.19
N ILE A 424 -7.75 -12.95 20.57
CA ILE A 424 -9.17 -12.65 20.36
C ILE A 424 -9.91 -12.47 21.68
N GLU A 425 -9.64 -13.33 22.66
CA GLU A 425 -10.35 -13.33 23.94
C GLU A 425 -10.10 -12.03 24.73
N GLU A 426 -8.86 -11.52 24.74
CA GLU A 426 -8.52 -10.23 25.35
C GLU A 426 -9.32 -9.07 24.72
N MET A 427 -9.40 -9.02 23.39
CA MET A 427 -10.16 -7.98 22.67
C MET A 427 -11.68 -8.14 22.82
N LEU A 428 -12.16 -9.38 22.92
CA LEU A 428 -13.60 -9.70 22.99
C LEU A 428 -14.18 -9.43 24.38
N LEU A 429 -13.41 -9.68 25.43
CA LEU A 429 -13.82 -9.42 26.82
C LEU A 429 -13.65 -7.96 27.22
N SER A 430 -13.04 -7.14 26.35
CA SER A 430 -12.95 -5.70 26.55
C SER A 430 -14.28 -5.01 26.29
N GLU A 431 -14.64 -4.09 27.17
CA GLU A 431 -15.77 -3.19 26.95
C GLU A 431 -15.24 -1.87 26.35
N GLY A 432 -15.67 -1.56 25.12
CA GLY A 432 -15.15 -0.42 24.36
C GLY A 432 -15.42 0.95 24.99
N SER A 433 -16.47 1.04 25.82
CA SER A 433 -16.84 2.26 26.55
C SER A 433 -16.04 2.48 27.83
N GLU A 434 -15.45 1.44 28.41
CA GLU A 434 -14.64 1.56 29.62
C GLU A 434 -13.29 2.23 29.34
N PRO A 435 -12.61 2.84 30.32
CA PRO A 435 -11.27 3.38 30.12
C PRO A 435 -10.27 2.31 29.67
N LEU A 436 -9.25 2.69 28.89
CA LEU A 436 -8.22 1.75 28.42
C LEU A 436 -7.40 1.16 29.58
N GLU A 437 -7.16 1.97 30.62
CA GLU A 437 -6.36 1.62 31.80
C GLU A 437 -7.01 0.54 32.66
N SER A 438 -8.34 0.41 32.60
CA SER A 438 -9.08 -0.62 33.33
C SER A 438 -9.05 -1.98 32.64
N GLN A 439 -8.54 -2.05 31.40
CA GLN A 439 -8.48 -3.28 30.62
C GLN A 439 -7.21 -4.09 30.91
N ASN A 440 -7.38 -5.39 31.14
CA ASN A 440 -6.27 -6.32 31.37
C ASN A 440 -5.77 -6.91 30.04
N TYR A 441 -4.94 -6.16 29.32
CA TYR A 441 -4.32 -6.59 28.08
C TYR A 441 -2.86 -6.99 28.28
N SER A 442 -2.43 -7.99 27.50
CA SER A 442 -1.03 -8.18 27.16
C SER A 442 -0.47 -6.93 26.47
N SER A 443 0.85 -6.76 26.51
CA SER A 443 1.52 -5.66 25.81
C SER A 443 1.22 -5.65 24.31
N VAL A 444 1.09 -6.82 23.69
CA VAL A 444 0.77 -6.99 22.27
C VAL A 444 -0.57 -6.34 21.92
N VAL A 445 -1.62 -6.63 22.71
CA VAL A 445 -2.96 -6.10 22.47
C VAL A 445 -3.06 -4.63 22.88
N ARG A 446 -2.47 -4.26 24.03
CA ARG A 446 -2.47 -2.89 24.52
C ARG A 446 -1.82 -1.92 23.54
N ASP A 447 -0.66 -2.28 23.02
CA ASP A 447 0.09 -1.45 22.09
C ASP A 447 -0.58 -1.37 20.72
N ALA A 448 -1.47 -2.31 20.37
CA ALA A 448 -2.24 -2.27 19.15
C ALA A 448 -3.43 -1.28 19.21
N VAL A 449 -3.78 -0.75 20.38
CA VAL A 449 -4.90 0.19 20.53
C VAL A 449 -4.49 1.58 20.06
N ILE A 450 -4.96 1.98 18.88
CA ILE A 450 -4.67 3.27 18.26
C ILE A 450 -5.54 4.39 18.86
N ALA A 451 -6.82 4.11 19.03
CA ALA A 451 -7.82 5.05 19.55
C ALA A 451 -8.72 4.34 20.56
N SER A 452 -9.15 5.07 21.59
CA SER A 452 -10.09 4.60 22.61
C SER A 452 -10.80 5.81 23.22
N ASN A 453 -12.06 5.66 23.61
CA ASN A 453 -12.83 6.69 24.34
C ASN A 453 -12.79 8.09 23.67
N GLY A 454 -12.77 8.10 22.34
CA GLY A 454 -12.80 9.32 21.52
C GLY A 454 -11.47 10.08 21.39
N SER A 455 -10.36 9.49 21.82
CA SER A 455 -9.02 10.07 21.70
C SER A 455 -8.02 9.06 21.15
N LEU A 456 -6.93 9.57 20.57
CA LEU A 456 -5.73 8.75 20.30
C LEU A 456 -5.14 8.31 21.64
N THR A 457 -4.63 7.08 21.70
CA THR A 457 -3.92 6.62 22.91
C THR A 457 -2.52 7.25 22.95
N PRO A 458 -1.86 7.34 24.13
CA PRO A 458 -0.61 8.08 24.29
C PRO A 458 0.51 7.70 23.29
N LYS A 459 0.59 6.42 22.90
CA LYS A 459 1.59 5.92 21.94
C LYS A 459 1.37 6.47 20.52
N TYR A 460 0.17 6.95 20.20
CA TYR A 460 -0.25 7.35 18.86
C TYR A 460 -0.60 8.85 18.73
N GLU A 461 -0.43 9.65 19.78
CA GLU A 461 -0.63 11.11 19.73
C GLU A 461 0.25 11.80 18.67
N TYR A 462 1.38 11.19 18.28
CA TYR A 462 2.23 11.69 17.20
C TYR A 462 1.52 11.75 15.84
N ILE A 463 0.45 10.96 15.62
CA ILE A 463 -0.34 11.00 14.37
C ILE A 463 -0.90 12.42 14.16
N GLN A 464 -1.31 13.09 15.23
CA GLN A 464 -1.80 14.47 15.15
C GLN A 464 -0.71 15.42 14.63
N LYS A 465 0.52 15.28 15.13
CA LYS A 465 1.68 16.07 14.65
C LYS A 465 2.01 15.77 13.19
N LEU A 466 1.89 14.51 12.76
CA LEU A 466 2.10 14.13 11.36
C LEU A 466 1.04 14.75 10.44
N ARG A 467 -0.23 14.81 10.88
CA ARG A 467 -1.33 15.48 10.16
C ARG A 467 -1.04 16.97 10.00
N GLU A 468 -0.74 17.66 11.11
CA GLU A 468 -0.42 19.10 11.11
C GLU A 468 0.80 19.42 10.25
N SER A 469 1.85 18.60 10.31
CA SER A 469 3.03 18.75 9.46
C SER A 469 2.71 18.58 7.98
N ARG A 470 1.83 17.62 7.63
CA ARG A 470 1.38 17.41 6.25
C ARG A 470 0.54 18.59 5.75
N GLU A 471 -0.40 19.06 6.55
CA GLU A 471 -1.24 20.23 6.24
C GLU A 471 -0.37 21.48 6.07
N TYR A 472 0.61 21.68 6.95
CA TYR A 472 1.58 22.76 6.80
C TYR A 472 2.40 22.62 5.52
N ALA A 473 2.92 21.44 5.20
CA ALA A 473 3.64 21.18 3.95
C ALA A 473 2.77 21.37 2.71
N GLN A 474 1.49 20.96 2.75
CA GLN A 474 0.51 21.20 1.69
C GLN A 474 0.22 22.71 1.57
N SER A 475 0.10 23.44 2.69
CA SER A 475 -0.10 24.89 2.69
C SER A 475 1.09 25.65 2.09
N LEU A 476 2.33 25.20 2.35
CA LEU A 476 3.54 25.74 1.75
C LEU A 476 3.58 25.45 0.23
N LYS A 477 3.22 24.23 -0.19
CA LYS A 477 3.09 23.88 -1.62
C LYS A 477 1.98 24.68 -2.33
N MET A 478 0.89 24.99 -1.65
CA MET A 478 -0.19 25.86 -2.17
C MET A 478 0.18 27.35 -2.15
N GLY A 479 1.19 27.74 -1.37
CA GLY A 479 1.68 29.11 -1.25
C GLY A 479 2.44 29.62 -2.48
N ASP A 480 2.86 28.75 -3.39
CA ASP A 480 3.70 29.11 -4.55
C ASP A 480 2.93 29.37 -5.86
N LYS A 481 1.63 29.08 -5.91
CA LYS A 481 0.86 29.30 -7.15
C LYS A 481 0.46 30.76 -7.34
N LYS A 482 0.73 31.30 -8.52
CA LYS A 482 0.31 32.66 -8.92
C LYS A 482 -1.17 32.64 -9.24
N LYS A 483 -1.96 33.44 -8.52
CA LYS A 483 -3.42 33.53 -8.69
C LYS A 483 -3.78 34.66 -9.66
N VAL A 484 -4.48 34.32 -10.74
CA VAL A 484 -4.90 35.28 -11.77
C VAL A 484 -6.42 35.36 -11.80
N LEU A 485 -6.97 36.58 -11.71
CA LEU A 485 -8.39 36.85 -11.91
C LEU A 485 -8.62 37.36 -13.33
N LEU A 486 -9.36 36.60 -14.15
CA LEU A 486 -9.80 37.00 -15.48
C LEU A 486 -11.25 37.53 -15.42
N LEU A 487 -11.45 38.80 -15.75
CA LEU A 487 -12.77 39.41 -15.82
C LEU A 487 -13.28 39.41 -17.27
N GLY A 488 -14.36 38.69 -17.52
CA GLY A 488 -14.99 38.50 -18.83
C GLY A 488 -14.84 37.09 -19.39
N SER A 489 -15.85 36.62 -20.11
CA SER A 489 -15.92 35.28 -20.73
C SER A 489 -16.15 35.31 -22.25
N GLY A 490 -15.91 36.45 -22.91
CA GLY A 490 -16.10 36.61 -24.35
C GLY A 490 -15.02 35.92 -25.20
N TYR A 491 -15.07 36.14 -26.52
CA TYR A 491 -14.20 35.46 -27.49
C TYR A 491 -12.69 35.54 -27.20
N VAL A 492 -12.24 36.64 -26.58
CA VAL A 492 -10.82 36.87 -26.26
C VAL A 492 -10.39 36.13 -24.98
N SER A 493 -11.32 35.74 -24.11
CA SER A 493 -11.00 35.00 -22.88
C SER A 493 -10.46 33.60 -23.16
N GLY A 494 -10.94 32.93 -24.22
CA GLY A 494 -10.49 31.58 -24.58
C GLY A 494 -8.99 31.47 -24.84
N PRO A 495 -8.42 32.27 -25.77
CA PRO A 495 -6.97 32.27 -26.02
C PRO A 495 -6.12 32.64 -24.81
N VAL A 496 -6.58 33.57 -23.96
CA VAL A 496 -5.87 33.94 -22.73
C VAL A 496 -5.82 32.77 -21.74
N LEU A 497 -6.94 32.06 -21.58
CA LEU A 497 -7.00 30.86 -20.74
C LEU A 497 -6.14 29.74 -21.31
N GLU A 498 -6.16 29.52 -22.62
CA GLU A 498 -5.28 28.54 -23.27
C GLU A 498 -3.80 28.83 -23.02
N TYR A 499 -3.39 30.09 -23.01
CA TYR A 499 -2.01 30.46 -22.71
C TYR A 499 -1.67 30.26 -21.22
N LEU A 500 -2.49 30.80 -20.32
CA LEU A 500 -2.22 30.76 -18.87
C LEU A 500 -2.24 29.34 -18.29
N THR A 501 -3.09 28.46 -18.83
CA THR A 501 -3.20 27.06 -18.38
C THR A 501 -2.02 26.19 -18.79
N ARG A 502 -1.08 26.68 -19.61
CA ARG A 502 0.18 25.97 -19.93
C ARG A 502 1.11 25.85 -18.74
N ASP A 503 1.00 26.75 -17.76
CA ASP A 503 1.77 26.71 -16.52
C ASP A 503 0.89 26.19 -15.37
N SER A 504 1.20 25.00 -14.88
CA SER A 504 0.47 24.36 -13.77
C SER A 504 0.58 25.10 -12.43
N ASN A 505 1.47 26.10 -12.35
CA ASN A 505 1.64 26.97 -11.19
C ASN A 505 0.76 28.22 -11.22
N VAL A 506 -0.10 28.38 -12.24
CA VAL A 506 -1.06 29.49 -12.34
C VAL A 506 -2.48 29.00 -12.05
N ASP A 507 -3.05 29.47 -10.95
CA ASP A 507 -4.46 29.22 -10.63
C ASP A 507 -5.32 30.36 -11.17
N ILE A 508 -6.33 30.02 -11.98
CA ILE A 508 -7.12 31.02 -12.71
C ILE A 508 -8.56 31.04 -12.20
N THR A 509 -9.03 32.21 -11.83
CA THR A 509 -10.45 32.47 -11.55
C THR A 509 -11.04 33.29 -12.69
N VAL A 510 -12.14 32.84 -13.29
CA VAL A 510 -12.86 33.55 -14.35
C VAL A 510 -14.18 34.09 -13.82
N ALA A 511 -14.36 35.41 -13.87
CA ALA A 511 -15.56 36.08 -13.39
C ALA A 511 -16.32 36.77 -14.53
N SER A 512 -17.62 36.50 -14.67
CA SER A 512 -18.45 37.04 -15.76
C SER A 512 -19.95 37.02 -15.42
N VAL A 513 -20.71 37.89 -16.10
CA VAL A 513 -22.19 37.88 -16.08
C VAL A 513 -22.81 36.85 -17.03
N MET A 514 -22.02 36.31 -17.96
CA MET A 514 -22.52 35.37 -18.97
C MET A 514 -22.35 33.93 -18.48
N LYS A 515 -23.35 33.43 -17.74
CA LYS A 515 -23.31 32.09 -17.11
C LYS A 515 -23.00 30.97 -18.11
N GLU A 516 -23.66 30.94 -19.26
CA GLU A 516 -23.48 29.90 -20.27
C GLU A 516 -22.05 29.84 -20.81
N GLN A 517 -21.41 31.00 -21.00
CA GLN A 517 -20.03 31.07 -21.47
C GLN A 517 -19.03 30.60 -20.39
N LEU A 518 -19.30 30.91 -19.12
CA LEU A 518 -18.49 30.38 -18.00
C LEU A 518 -18.54 28.85 -17.96
N GLU A 519 -19.72 28.26 -18.12
CA GLU A 519 -19.88 26.80 -18.14
C GLU A 519 -19.14 26.16 -19.32
N GLN A 520 -19.16 26.78 -20.50
CA GLN A 520 -18.39 26.31 -21.66
C GLN A 520 -16.88 26.36 -21.41
N LEU A 521 -16.37 27.45 -20.81
CA LEU A 521 -14.95 27.58 -20.48
C LEU A 521 -14.52 26.57 -19.41
N SER A 522 -15.34 26.35 -18.37
CA SER A 522 -15.04 25.38 -17.31
C SER A 522 -15.06 23.93 -17.81
N ARG A 523 -15.82 23.61 -18.86
CA ARG A 523 -15.76 22.28 -19.51
C ARG A 523 -14.52 22.11 -20.38
N LYS A 524 -13.98 23.20 -20.94
CA LYS A 524 -12.88 23.16 -21.90
C LYS A 524 -11.50 23.17 -21.22
N TYR A 525 -11.34 23.85 -20.09
CA TYR A 525 -10.06 24.03 -19.41
C TYR A 525 -10.07 23.38 -18.01
N ASN A 526 -9.20 22.40 -17.81
CA ASN A 526 -8.94 21.80 -16.51
C ASN A 526 -8.01 22.75 -15.75
N ASN A 527 -8.36 23.18 -14.53
CA ASN A 527 -7.67 24.18 -13.68
C ASN A 527 -8.18 25.63 -13.74
N ILE A 528 -9.48 25.84 -14.00
CA ILE A 528 -10.11 27.16 -13.82
C ILE A 528 -11.26 27.10 -12.81
N THR A 529 -11.39 28.15 -12.00
CA THR A 529 -12.55 28.37 -11.11
C THR A 529 -13.46 29.41 -11.75
N SER A 530 -14.72 29.08 -12.04
CA SER A 530 -15.67 30.04 -12.60
C SER A 530 -16.57 30.67 -11.53
N ILE A 531 -16.78 31.98 -11.63
CA ILE A 531 -17.61 32.77 -10.72
C ILE A 531 -18.59 33.60 -11.54
N HIS A 532 -19.88 33.35 -11.37
CA HIS A 532 -20.92 34.17 -11.98
C HIS A 532 -21.15 35.43 -11.13
N VAL A 533 -20.81 36.60 -11.67
CA VAL A 533 -20.92 37.88 -10.95
C VAL A 533 -21.04 39.07 -11.91
N ASP A 534 -21.89 40.03 -11.54
CA ASP A 534 -21.95 41.36 -12.16
C ASP A 534 -21.05 42.32 -11.37
N VAL A 535 -19.83 42.50 -11.86
CA VAL A 535 -18.81 43.32 -11.17
C VAL A 535 -19.12 44.82 -11.18
N VAL A 536 -20.07 45.28 -12.01
CA VAL A 536 -20.52 46.67 -12.04
C VAL A 536 -21.55 46.91 -10.92
N LYS A 537 -22.42 45.93 -10.66
CA LYS A 537 -23.43 46.03 -9.59
C LYS A 537 -22.93 45.61 -8.21
N HIS A 538 -21.86 44.79 -8.16
CA HIS A 538 -21.35 44.20 -6.92
C HIS A 538 -19.88 44.56 -6.67
N GLU A 539 -19.62 45.85 -6.46
CA GLU A 539 -18.26 46.37 -6.26
C GLU A 539 -17.51 45.77 -5.07
N GLU A 540 -18.21 45.46 -3.97
CA GLU A 540 -17.63 44.80 -2.78
C GLU A 540 -17.12 43.39 -3.12
N GLN A 541 -17.89 42.67 -3.93
CA GLN A 541 -17.51 41.34 -4.40
C GLN A 541 -16.32 41.42 -5.36
N LEU A 542 -16.29 42.42 -6.25
CA LEU A 542 -15.11 42.70 -7.08
C LEU A 542 -13.88 42.97 -6.21
N SER A 543 -13.98 43.83 -5.20
CA SER A 543 -12.87 44.13 -4.27
C SER A 543 -12.36 42.87 -3.55
N SER A 544 -13.29 42.04 -3.05
CA SER A 544 -12.96 40.76 -2.41
C SER A 544 -12.23 39.80 -3.35
N LEU A 545 -12.66 39.74 -4.62
CA LEU A 545 -12.00 38.93 -5.64
C LEU A 545 -10.62 39.47 -5.96
N VAL A 546 -10.47 40.77 -6.23
CA VAL A 546 -9.18 41.41 -6.51
C VAL A 546 -8.18 41.10 -5.39
N LYS A 547 -8.55 41.32 -4.13
CA LYS A 547 -7.69 41.07 -2.95
C LYS A 547 -7.15 39.64 -2.84
N LYS A 548 -7.88 38.64 -3.37
CA LYS A 548 -7.48 37.22 -3.31
C LYS A 548 -6.50 36.79 -4.41
N HIS A 549 -6.20 37.67 -5.38
CA HIS A 549 -5.40 37.34 -6.55
C HIS A 549 -4.16 38.24 -6.65
N ASN A 550 -3.14 37.75 -7.37
CA ASN A 550 -1.87 38.47 -7.57
C ASN A 550 -1.90 39.37 -8.82
N LEU A 551 -2.75 39.02 -9.79
CA LEU A 551 -2.92 39.72 -11.06
C LEU A 551 -4.39 39.71 -11.47
N VAL A 552 -4.87 40.84 -11.98
CA VAL A 552 -6.18 40.95 -12.60
C VAL A 552 -6.00 41.22 -14.09
N ILE A 553 -6.69 40.46 -14.93
CA ILE A 553 -6.78 40.68 -16.37
C ILE A 553 -8.22 41.08 -16.68
N SER A 554 -8.43 42.29 -17.17
CA SER A 554 -9.76 42.80 -17.51
C SER A 554 -9.98 42.77 -19.02
N LEU A 555 -10.90 41.89 -19.47
CA LEU A 555 -11.39 41.81 -20.85
C LEU A 555 -12.84 42.32 -20.97
N LEU A 556 -13.27 43.13 -20.00
CA LEU A 556 -14.56 43.80 -20.00
C LEU A 556 -14.58 44.98 -20.98
N PRO A 557 -15.75 45.54 -21.32
CA PRO A 557 -15.82 46.77 -22.11
C PRO A 557 -15.04 47.93 -21.49
N TYR A 558 -14.51 48.82 -22.34
CA TYR A 558 -13.62 49.91 -21.93
C TYR A 558 -14.20 50.84 -20.86
N SER A 559 -15.53 50.99 -20.83
CA SER A 559 -16.26 51.80 -19.85
C SER A 559 -16.14 51.27 -18.41
N VAL A 560 -15.81 49.99 -18.23
CA VAL A 560 -15.75 49.33 -16.92
C VAL A 560 -14.33 49.33 -16.33
N HIS A 561 -13.29 49.58 -17.14
CA HIS A 561 -11.91 49.53 -16.64
C HIS A 561 -11.56 50.55 -15.56
N PRO A 562 -12.06 51.81 -15.55
CA PRO A 562 -11.80 52.73 -14.45
C PRO A 562 -12.21 52.18 -13.09
N LEU A 563 -13.37 51.49 -13.03
CA LEU A 563 -13.85 50.84 -11.81
C LEU A 563 -12.90 49.72 -11.37
N VAL A 564 -12.52 48.84 -12.28
CA VAL A 564 -11.61 47.71 -11.99
C VAL A 564 -10.24 48.22 -11.57
N ALA A 565 -9.69 49.22 -12.27
CA ALA A 565 -8.41 49.84 -11.98
C ALA A 565 -8.39 50.45 -10.58
N LYS A 566 -9.43 51.19 -10.20
CA LYS A 566 -9.56 51.74 -8.86
C LYS A 566 -9.51 50.65 -7.78
N LYS A 567 -10.28 49.55 -7.93
CA LYS A 567 -10.23 48.43 -6.97
C LYS A 567 -8.87 47.73 -6.93
N CYS A 568 -8.18 47.63 -8.06
CA CYS A 568 -6.83 47.07 -8.13
C CYS A 568 -5.81 47.97 -7.40
N ILE A 569 -5.89 49.29 -7.59
CA ILE A 569 -5.05 50.27 -6.88
C ILE A 569 -5.31 50.20 -5.37
N ASP A 570 -6.58 50.25 -4.95
CA ASP A 570 -6.98 50.19 -3.54
C ASP A 570 -6.42 48.94 -2.83
N ASN A 571 -6.33 47.81 -3.54
CA ASN A 571 -5.85 46.52 -3.01
C ASN A 571 -4.37 46.24 -3.34
N LYS A 572 -3.67 47.14 -4.03
CA LYS A 572 -2.26 46.96 -4.48
C LYS A 572 -2.04 45.71 -5.35
N VAL A 573 -2.96 45.44 -6.27
CA VAL A 573 -2.91 44.30 -7.19
C VAL A 573 -2.64 44.79 -8.61
N ASN A 574 -1.79 44.08 -9.35
CA ASN A 574 -1.47 44.44 -10.73
C ASN A 574 -2.70 44.25 -11.65
N LEU A 575 -2.91 45.18 -12.58
CA LEU A 575 -3.96 45.12 -13.59
C LEU A 575 -3.37 45.09 -15.00
N VAL A 576 -3.87 44.18 -15.84
CA VAL A 576 -3.63 44.14 -17.28
C VAL A 576 -4.98 44.31 -18.00
N THR A 577 -5.05 45.23 -18.94
CA THR A 577 -6.21 45.43 -19.82
C THR A 577 -5.72 45.78 -21.23
N ALA A 578 -6.47 45.36 -22.25
CA ALA A 578 -6.16 45.63 -23.66
C ALA A 578 -6.89 46.87 -24.21
N SER A 579 -7.33 47.78 -23.34
CA SER A 579 -8.18 48.92 -23.69
C SER A 579 -7.43 50.24 -23.83
N TYR A 580 -8.04 51.17 -24.57
CA TYR A 580 -7.61 52.56 -24.71
C TYR A 580 -7.55 53.29 -23.36
N LEU A 581 -6.60 54.23 -23.23
CA LEU A 581 -6.48 55.12 -22.08
C LEU A 581 -7.57 56.21 -22.14
N THR A 582 -8.69 55.98 -21.45
CA THR A 582 -9.75 56.98 -21.29
C THR A 582 -9.29 58.11 -20.34
N PRO A 583 -9.90 59.31 -20.38
CA PRO A 583 -9.60 60.37 -19.42
C PRO A 583 -9.67 59.91 -17.96
N ALA A 584 -10.71 59.15 -17.61
CA ALA A 584 -10.87 58.58 -16.27
C ALA A 584 -9.78 57.55 -15.89
N MET A 585 -9.26 56.77 -16.85
CA MET A 585 -8.10 55.90 -16.60
C MET A 585 -6.81 56.71 -16.43
N LYS A 586 -6.66 57.81 -17.18
CA LYS A 586 -5.50 58.71 -17.10
C LYS A 586 -5.43 59.45 -15.76
N GLU A 587 -6.58 59.82 -15.21
CA GLU A 587 -6.67 60.44 -13.87
C GLU A 587 -6.20 59.51 -12.74
N LEU A 588 -6.19 58.18 -12.95
CA LEU A 588 -5.67 57.22 -11.97
C LEU A 588 -4.13 57.10 -11.99
N GLN A 589 -3.46 57.79 -12.90
CA GLN A 589 -2.01 57.86 -13.00
C GLN A 589 -1.51 59.00 -12.10
N GLU A 590 -1.49 58.77 -10.79
CA GLU A 590 -0.90 59.66 -9.78
C GLU A 590 0.54 59.27 -9.42
#